data_AF-V5F685-F1
#
_entry.id   AF-V5F685-F1
#
_cell.length_a   1.000
_cell.length_b   1.000
_cell.length_c   1.000
_cell.angle_alpha   90.00
_cell.angle_beta   90.00
_cell.angle_gamma   90.00
#
_symmetry.space_group_name_H-M   'P 1'
#
loop_
_entity.id
_entity.type
_entity.pdbx_description
1 polymer ?
#
loop_
_entity_poly.entity_id
_entity_poly.type
_entity_poly.pdbx_seq_one_letter_code
_entity_poly.pdbx_strand_id
1 'polypeptide(L)'
;MRYFKFVVASIALTLTIQGGYSPKIDQKEDEPWFYTHKTKNDGLLSNVTAIDINNEDVSQAVIWYKKRAIKGNAGAQNNLGLIYANGIEVLQDYKRAVKWYRKGAEQGYSLAQNNLATMYLEGKGVSQNYKLAKKWFHKAAKQGNLDAQRSLMFIFGEKI
;
A
#
# COMPACT_ATOMS: atom_id res chain seq x y z
N MET A 1 -2.13 -10.67 -21.67
CA MET A 1 -2.67 -10.11 -20.41
C MET A 1 -1.66 -10.38 -19.30
N ARG A 2 -0.73 -9.44 -19.07
CA ARG A 2 0.53 -9.68 -18.31
C ARG A 2 0.62 -8.88 -17.00
N TYR A 3 -0.45 -8.19 -16.60
CA TYR A 3 -0.44 -7.22 -15.49
C TYR A 3 -0.90 -7.77 -14.13
N PHE A 4 -1.51 -8.97 -14.08
CA PHE A 4 -2.10 -9.51 -12.85
C PHE A 4 -1.07 -10.12 -11.87
N LYS A 5 0.11 -10.52 -12.35
CA LYS A 5 1.16 -11.17 -11.54
C LYS A 5 2.12 -10.20 -10.82
N PHE A 6 2.06 -8.91 -11.12
CA PHE A 6 3.01 -7.94 -10.55
C PHE A 6 2.52 -7.30 -9.24
N VAL A 7 1.21 -7.20 -9.01
CA VAL A 7 0.70 -6.37 -7.89
C VAL A 7 1.04 -6.96 -6.51
N VAL A 8 0.98 -8.28 -6.34
CA VAL A 8 1.19 -8.92 -5.03
C VAL A 8 2.69 -9.15 -4.75
N ALA A 9 3.46 -9.51 -5.79
CA ALA A 9 4.93 -9.54 -5.70
C ALA A 9 5.52 -8.14 -5.46
N SER A 10 4.92 -7.08 -6.02
CA SER A 10 5.36 -5.71 -5.74
C SER A 10 5.09 -5.31 -4.30
N ILE A 11 3.94 -5.60 -3.69
CA ILE A 11 3.70 -5.23 -2.27
C ILE A 11 4.74 -5.86 -1.33
N ALA A 12 5.17 -7.10 -1.60
CA ALA A 12 6.22 -7.77 -0.84
C ALA A 12 7.65 -7.29 -1.21
N LEU A 13 7.89 -6.88 -2.46
CA LEU A 13 9.21 -6.49 -2.95
C LEU A 13 9.53 -5.00 -2.75
N THR A 14 8.56 -4.06 -2.81
CA THR A 14 8.82 -2.63 -2.51
C THR A 14 9.17 -2.39 -1.05
N LEU A 15 8.69 -3.23 -0.12
CA LEU A 15 9.08 -3.16 1.28
C LEU A 15 10.56 -3.52 1.52
N THR A 16 11.20 -4.23 0.59
CA THR A 16 12.59 -4.70 0.72
C THR A 16 13.59 -3.78 0.01
N ILE A 17 13.18 -2.96 -0.98
CA ILE A 17 14.12 -2.25 -1.87
C ILE A 17 14.21 -0.73 -1.59
N GLN A 18 13.21 -0.07 -1.02
CA GLN A 18 13.31 1.36 -0.66
C GLN A 18 13.78 1.56 0.79
N GLY A 19 15.08 1.36 1.00
CA GLY A 19 15.91 1.98 2.04
C GLY A 19 15.31 2.23 3.43
N GLY A 20 15.64 1.34 4.39
CA GLY A 20 15.91 1.75 5.78
C GLY A 20 14.83 1.49 6.82
N TYR A 21 13.71 0.82 6.49
CA TYR A 21 12.86 0.26 7.55
C TYR A 21 13.41 -1.11 7.96
N SER A 22 14.45 -1.12 8.79
CA SER A 22 14.64 -2.21 9.73
C SER A 22 13.65 -1.94 10.85
N PRO A 23 12.52 -2.68 10.98
CA PRO A 23 11.82 -2.64 12.24
C PRO A 23 12.84 -3.09 13.27
N LYS A 24 13.19 -2.20 14.22
CA LYS A 24 13.74 -2.69 15.47
C LYS A 24 12.82 -3.82 15.89
N ILE A 25 13.40 -4.99 16.06
CA ILE A 25 12.73 -6.25 16.36
C ILE A 25 12.13 -6.08 17.75
N ASP A 26 11.03 -5.34 17.83
CA ASP A 26 10.16 -5.33 18.98
C ASP A 26 9.05 -6.31 18.61
N GLN A 27 9.22 -7.50 19.17
CA GLN A 27 8.38 -8.67 18.98
C GLN A 27 6.91 -8.27 19.11
N LYS A 28 6.15 -8.33 18.01
CA LYS A 28 4.68 -8.49 18.01
C LYS A 28 4.19 -8.90 16.62
N GLU A 29 4.42 -10.19 16.35
CA GLU A 29 3.64 -11.25 15.65
C GLU A 29 2.33 -10.95 14.86
N ASP A 30 2.01 -9.72 14.49
CA ASP A 30 0.65 -9.35 14.06
C ASP A 30 0.47 -9.12 12.54
N GLU A 31 1.48 -9.35 11.70
CA GLU A 31 1.41 -9.17 10.24
C GLU A 31 1.15 -10.50 9.50
N PRO A 32 0.16 -10.58 8.57
CA PRO A 32 -0.22 -11.83 7.91
C PRO A 32 0.88 -12.50 7.08
N TRP A 33 1.80 -11.72 6.52
CA TRP A 33 2.87 -12.23 5.64
C TRP A 33 4.04 -12.86 6.41
N PHE A 34 4.00 -12.83 7.76
CA PHE A 34 4.98 -13.48 8.64
C PHE A 34 4.52 -14.83 9.21
N TYR A 35 3.36 -15.35 8.80
CA TYR A 35 3.04 -16.76 9.05
C TYR A 35 3.81 -17.61 8.04
N THR A 36 5.10 -17.87 8.31
CA THR A 36 5.78 -18.99 7.66
C THR A 36 4.95 -20.24 7.93
N HIS A 37 4.60 -20.94 6.86
CA HIS A 37 3.72 -22.08 6.91
C HIS A 37 4.19 -23.05 8.02
N LYS A 38 3.40 -23.22 9.09
CA LYS A 38 3.39 -24.51 9.79
C LYS A 38 2.62 -25.47 8.88
N THR A 39 3.25 -25.88 7.77
CA THR A 39 2.81 -27.07 7.07
C THR A 39 2.99 -28.21 8.06
N LYS A 40 1.89 -28.91 8.38
CA LYS A 40 2.05 -30.22 9.00
C LYS A 40 2.68 -31.11 7.93
N ASN A 41 3.97 -31.39 8.13
CA ASN A 41 4.71 -32.54 7.62
C ASN A 41 4.86 -32.65 6.09
N ASP A 42 6.09 -32.47 5.58
CA ASP A 42 6.99 -33.59 5.29
C ASP A 42 8.25 -33.04 4.59
N GLY A 43 9.42 -33.40 5.10
CA GLY A 43 10.69 -32.84 4.67
C GLY A 43 10.93 -33.05 3.18
N LEU A 44 10.95 -31.96 2.41
CA LEU A 44 11.69 -31.78 1.17
C LEU A 44 11.80 -30.27 0.91
N LEU A 45 13.03 -29.76 1.01
CA LEU A 45 13.39 -28.41 0.59
C LEU A 45 13.40 -28.38 -0.95
N SER A 46 12.26 -28.16 -1.58
CA SER A 46 12.20 -27.90 -3.02
C SER A 46 11.71 -26.48 -3.30
N ASN A 47 12.67 -25.62 -3.67
CA ASN A 47 12.54 -24.58 -4.67
C ASN A 47 11.40 -23.58 -4.42
N VAL A 48 11.63 -22.59 -3.54
CA VAL A 48 10.70 -21.50 -3.19
C VAL A 48 10.56 -20.47 -4.33
N THR A 49 10.44 -20.91 -5.57
CA THR A 49 10.23 -20.07 -6.74
C THR A 49 8.75 -20.03 -7.10
N ALA A 50 8.17 -18.84 -7.03
CA ALA A 50 6.77 -18.54 -7.35
C ALA A 50 5.75 -19.15 -6.37
N ILE A 51 5.82 -18.65 -5.13
CA ILE A 51 4.69 -18.31 -4.27
C ILE A 51 3.33 -18.75 -4.86
N ASP A 52 2.90 -19.95 -4.49
CA ASP A 52 1.48 -20.30 -4.45
C ASP A 52 0.83 -19.39 -3.40
N ILE A 53 0.54 -18.14 -3.77
CA ILE A 53 -0.36 -17.31 -2.98
C ILE A 53 -1.73 -17.95 -3.19
N ASN A 54 -2.11 -18.84 -2.29
CA ASN A 54 -3.44 -19.43 -2.30
C ASN A 54 -4.47 -18.29 -2.27
N ASN A 55 -5.55 -18.42 -3.04
CA ASN A 55 -6.63 -17.42 -3.09
C ASN A 55 -7.23 -17.16 -1.69
N GLU A 56 -7.12 -18.16 -0.80
CA GLU A 56 -7.49 -18.05 0.61
C GLU A 56 -6.61 -17.05 1.38
N ASP A 57 -5.30 -17.00 1.11
CA ASP A 57 -4.37 -16.10 1.81
C ASP A 57 -4.63 -14.62 1.44
N VAL A 58 -4.94 -14.36 0.16
CA VAL A 58 -5.34 -13.02 -0.30
C VAL A 58 -6.63 -12.58 0.39
N SER A 59 -7.62 -13.48 0.47
CA SER A 59 -8.89 -13.24 1.16
C SER A 59 -8.68 -12.92 2.65
N GLN A 60 -7.82 -13.67 3.35
CA GLN A 60 -7.50 -13.43 4.75
C GLN A 60 -6.77 -12.09 4.96
N ALA A 61 -5.82 -11.74 4.09
CA ALA A 61 -5.13 -10.46 4.15
C ALA A 61 -6.11 -9.27 4.00
N VAL A 62 -7.05 -9.36 3.07
CA VAL A 62 -8.10 -8.33 2.88
C VAL A 62 -8.98 -8.19 4.13
N ILE A 63 -9.38 -9.30 4.74
CA ILE A 63 -10.15 -9.29 6.00
C ILE A 63 -9.34 -8.64 7.13
N TRP A 64 -8.05 -8.97 7.24
CA TRP A 64 -7.17 -8.39 8.26
C TRP A 64 -7.02 -6.88 8.10
N TYR A 65 -6.73 -6.41 6.88
CA TYR A 65 -6.63 -4.97 6.59
C TYR A 65 -7.94 -4.25 6.87
N LYS A 66 -9.10 -4.83 6.52
CA LYS A 66 -10.42 -4.27 6.88
C LYS A 66 -10.54 -4.10 8.40
N LYS A 67 -10.26 -5.13 9.18
CA LYS A 67 -10.33 -5.08 10.65
C LYS A 67 -9.42 -4.00 11.25
N ARG A 68 -8.16 -3.92 10.80
CA ARG A 68 -7.18 -2.94 11.30
C ARG A 68 -7.48 -1.51 10.84
N ALA A 69 -7.94 -1.33 9.60
CA ALA A 69 -8.30 -0.02 9.07
C ALA A 69 -9.50 0.59 9.81
N ILE A 70 -10.47 -0.24 10.19
CA ILE A 70 -11.62 0.16 11.03
C ILE A 70 -11.15 0.59 12.42
N LYS A 71 -10.15 -0.09 12.99
CA LYS A 71 -9.50 0.29 14.26
C LYS A 71 -8.57 1.51 14.17
N GLY A 72 -8.51 2.17 13.02
CA GLY A 72 -7.75 3.42 12.86
C GLY A 72 -6.32 3.26 12.37
N ASN A 73 -5.79 2.05 12.18
CA ASN A 73 -4.39 1.88 11.75
C ASN A 73 -4.14 2.50 10.35
N ALA A 74 -3.28 3.51 10.28
CA ALA A 74 -3.06 4.28 9.06
C ALA A 74 -2.44 3.47 7.89
N GLY A 75 -1.56 2.51 8.19
CA GLY A 75 -0.99 1.59 7.20
C GLY A 75 -2.05 0.67 6.60
N ALA A 76 -2.91 0.09 7.45
CA ALA A 76 -4.04 -0.72 7.01
C ALA A 76 -5.07 0.10 6.22
N GLN A 77 -5.30 1.36 6.59
CA GLN A 77 -6.15 2.27 5.80
C GLN A 77 -5.56 2.55 4.42
N ASN A 78 -4.25 2.74 4.31
CA ASN A 78 -3.59 2.83 3.01
C ASN A 78 -3.80 1.55 2.18
N ASN A 79 -3.56 0.38 2.77
CA ASN A 79 -3.66 -0.89 2.06
C ASN A 79 -5.10 -1.23 1.67
N LEU A 80 -6.08 -0.87 2.51
CA LEU A 80 -7.49 -0.97 2.13
C LEU A 80 -7.86 0.00 1.01
N GLY A 81 -7.24 1.18 0.97
CA GLY A 81 -7.32 2.09 -0.17
C GLY A 81 -6.80 1.44 -1.47
N LEU A 82 -5.65 0.76 -1.42
CA LEU A 82 -5.07 0.04 -2.55
C LEU A 82 -5.95 -1.11 -3.02
N ILE A 83 -6.53 -1.87 -2.08
CA ILE A 83 -7.47 -2.95 -2.37
C ILE A 83 -8.66 -2.43 -3.19
N TYR A 84 -9.28 -1.31 -2.78
CA TYR A 84 -10.38 -0.72 -3.54
C TYR A 84 -9.93 -0.05 -4.85
N ALA A 85 -8.75 0.56 -4.88
CA ALA A 85 -8.23 1.21 -6.09
C ALA A 85 -7.91 0.19 -7.19
N ASN A 86 -7.51 -1.03 -6.83
CA ASN A 86 -7.12 -2.07 -7.78
C ASN A 86 -8.18 -3.17 -7.96
N GLY A 87 -9.23 -3.20 -7.11
CA GLY A 87 -10.26 -4.24 -7.17
C GLY A 87 -9.76 -5.63 -6.72
N ILE A 88 -8.93 -5.69 -5.67
CA ILE A 88 -8.38 -6.95 -5.15
C ILE A 88 -9.41 -7.60 -4.22
N GLU A 89 -9.97 -8.76 -4.59
CA GLU A 89 -11.06 -9.44 -3.85
C GLU A 89 -12.33 -8.59 -3.62
N VAL A 90 -12.42 -7.43 -4.26
CA VAL A 90 -13.56 -6.50 -4.20
C VAL A 90 -13.74 -5.84 -5.56
N LEU A 91 -14.93 -5.33 -5.84
CA LEU A 91 -15.11 -4.45 -7.01
C LEU A 91 -14.26 -3.18 -6.85
N GLN A 92 -13.59 -2.80 -7.93
CA GLN A 92 -12.81 -1.56 -7.98
C GLN A 92 -13.72 -0.36 -7.68
N ASP A 93 -13.30 0.47 -6.73
CA ASP A 93 -14.03 1.66 -6.29
C ASP A 93 -13.05 2.74 -5.85
N TYR A 94 -12.73 3.65 -6.78
CA TYR A 94 -11.84 4.77 -6.50
C TYR A 94 -12.39 5.73 -5.44
N LYS A 95 -13.71 5.88 -5.31
CA LYS A 95 -14.31 6.76 -4.29
C LYS A 95 -14.06 6.19 -2.90
N ARG A 96 -14.21 4.87 -2.72
CA ARG A 96 -13.84 4.19 -1.46
C ARG A 96 -12.34 4.23 -1.22
N ALA A 97 -11.53 4.04 -2.25
CA ALA A 97 -10.08 4.16 -2.14
C ALA A 97 -9.67 5.54 -1.58
N VAL A 98 -10.20 6.63 -2.15
CA VAL A 98 -9.94 7.98 -1.65
C VAL A 98 -10.36 8.15 -0.19
N LYS A 99 -11.52 7.62 0.22
CA LYS A 99 -11.95 7.71 1.62
C LYS A 99 -10.94 7.07 2.57
N TRP A 100 -10.38 5.92 2.19
CA TRP A 100 -9.39 5.22 3.00
C TRP A 100 -8.02 5.88 2.98
N TYR A 101 -7.53 6.28 1.81
CA TYR A 101 -6.29 7.06 1.71
C TYR A 101 -6.38 8.36 2.50
N ARG A 102 -7.52 9.05 2.48
CA ARG A 102 -7.73 10.27 3.26
C ARG A 102 -7.55 10.03 4.76
N LYS A 103 -8.18 8.99 5.31
CA LYS A 103 -8.03 8.66 6.73
C LYS A 103 -6.57 8.38 7.10
N GLY A 104 -5.84 7.63 6.28
CA GLY A 104 -4.41 7.37 6.54
C GLY A 104 -3.54 8.62 6.37
N ALA A 105 -3.85 9.44 5.36
CA ALA A 105 -3.12 10.66 5.05
C ALA A 105 -3.28 11.75 6.12
N GLU A 106 -4.48 11.88 6.67
CA GLU A 106 -4.80 12.80 7.77
C GLU A 106 -4.08 12.42 9.07
N GLN A 107 -3.76 11.13 9.26
CA GLN A 107 -2.91 10.63 10.35
C GLN A 107 -1.41 10.81 10.09
N GLY A 108 -1.02 11.39 8.96
CA GLY A 108 0.39 11.64 8.64
C GLY A 108 1.06 10.55 7.80
N TYR A 109 0.40 9.43 7.50
CA TYR A 109 1.08 8.31 6.82
C TYR A 109 1.49 8.65 5.39
N SER A 110 2.80 8.69 5.14
CA SER A 110 3.38 9.25 3.91
C SER A 110 2.93 8.55 2.63
N LEU A 111 2.80 7.21 2.64
CA LEU A 111 2.28 6.45 1.49
C LEU A 111 0.82 6.79 1.19
N ALA A 112 -0.02 6.94 2.22
CA ALA A 112 -1.41 7.35 2.03
C ALA A 112 -1.52 8.79 1.50
N GLN A 113 -0.64 9.69 1.96
CA GLN A 113 -0.57 11.06 1.45
C GLN A 113 -0.17 11.08 -0.02
N ASN A 114 0.86 10.30 -0.41
CA ASN A 114 1.27 10.15 -1.80
C ASN A 114 0.13 9.60 -2.67
N ASN A 115 -0.52 8.51 -2.23
CA ASN A 115 -1.62 7.90 -2.96
C ASN A 115 -2.81 8.87 -3.10
N LEU A 116 -3.17 9.58 -2.03
CA LEU A 116 -4.22 10.61 -2.08
C LEU A 116 -3.87 11.75 -3.04
N ALA A 117 -2.60 12.17 -3.07
CA ALA A 117 -2.12 13.18 -4.00
C ALA A 117 -2.30 12.73 -5.46
N THR A 118 -1.94 11.48 -5.78
CA THR A 118 -2.16 10.87 -7.10
C THR A 118 -3.64 10.81 -7.47
N MET A 119 -4.52 10.46 -6.52
CA MET A 119 -5.97 10.45 -6.79
C MET A 119 -6.51 11.84 -7.17
N TYR A 120 -6.01 12.90 -6.52
CA TYR A 120 -6.34 14.29 -6.89
C TYR A 120 -5.67 14.74 -8.19
N LEU A 121 -4.45 14.27 -8.47
CA LEU A 121 -3.73 14.58 -9.69
C LEU A 121 -4.44 14.01 -10.92
N GLU A 122 -4.94 12.78 -10.81
CA GLU A 122 -5.57 12.05 -11.92
C GLU A 122 -7.09 12.22 -11.97
N GLY A 123 -7.71 12.79 -10.92
CA GLY A 123 -9.16 12.89 -10.82
C GLY A 123 -9.87 11.53 -10.64
N LYS A 124 -9.18 10.55 -10.05
CA LYS A 124 -9.76 9.22 -9.79
C LYS A 124 -10.53 9.23 -8.48
N GLY A 125 -11.83 8.96 -8.54
CA GLY A 125 -12.70 8.91 -7.34
C GLY A 125 -12.92 10.26 -6.64
N VAL A 126 -12.32 11.33 -7.14
CA VAL A 126 -12.48 12.74 -6.74
C VAL A 126 -12.31 13.63 -7.94
N SER A 127 -12.86 14.85 -7.90
CA SER A 127 -12.55 15.86 -8.90
C SER A 127 -11.05 16.16 -8.91
N GLN A 128 -10.48 16.23 -10.12
CA GLN A 128 -9.08 16.58 -10.30
C GLN A 128 -8.77 17.93 -9.65
N ASN A 129 -7.68 17.99 -8.89
CA ASN A 129 -7.27 19.20 -8.20
C ASN A 129 -5.76 19.22 -7.98
N TYR A 130 -5.04 19.89 -8.89
CA TYR A 130 -3.59 20.02 -8.84
C TYR A 130 -3.08 20.70 -7.57
N LYS A 131 -3.81 21.69 -7.04
CA LYS A 131 -3.43 22.39 -5.80
C LYS A 131 -3.47 21.46 -4.60
N LEU A 132 -4.51 20.63 -4.49
CA LEU A 132 -4.62 19.62 -3.43
C LEU A 132 -3.63 18.48 -3.63
N ALA A 133 -3.43 18.01 -4.86
CA ALA A 133 -2.41 16.99 -5.17
C ALA A 133 -1.03 17.45 -4.70
N LYS A 134 -0.60 18.65 -5.13
CA LYS A 134 0.66 19.27 -4.72
C LYS A 134 0.80 19.40 -3.21
N LYS A 135 -0.26 19.87 -2.52
CA LYS A 135 -0.29 19.97 -1.05
C LYS A 135 -0.02 18.63 -0.37
N TRP A 136 -0.63 17.55 -0.86
CA TRP A 136 -0.44 16.21 -0.28
C TRP A 136 0.92 15.61 -0.64
N PHE A 137 1.42 15.81 -1.87
CA PHE A 137 2.78 15.42 -2.24
C PHE A 137 3.83 16.10 -1.35
N HIS A 138 3.69 17.40 -1.05
CA HIS A 138 4.64 18.07 -0.14
C HIS A 138 4.67 17.44 1.24
N LYS A 139 3.49 17.07 1.78
CA LYS A 139 3.42 16.41 3.10
C LYS A 139 4.12 15.05 3.08
N ALA A 140 3.95 14.26 2.01
CA ALA A 140 4.63 12.98 1.86
C ALA A 140 6.14 13.17 1.67
N ALA A 141 6.55 14.11 0.82
CA ALA A 141 7.94 14.37 0.48
C ALA A 141 8.78 14.88 1.66
N LYS A 142 8.20 15.71 2.54
CA LYS A 142 8.82 16.15 3.81
C LYS A 142 9.14 15.00 4.76
N GLN A 143 8.48 13.85 4.57
CA GLN A 143 8.72 12.62 5.33
C GLN A 143 9.65 11.64 4.60
N GLY A 144 10.32 12.08 3.53
CA GLY A 144 11.24 11.26 2.76
C GLY A 144 10.59 10.36 1.70
N ASN A 145 9.31 10.54 1.38
CA ASN A 145 8.67 9.74 0.33
C ASN A 145 9.24 10.14 -1.05
N LEU A 146 10.05 9.24 -1.63
CA LEU A 146 10.76 9.48 -2.88
C LEU A 146 9.82 9.66 -4.09
N ASP A 147 8.69 8.95 -4.11
CA ASP A 147 7.74 9.06 -5.21
C ASP A 147 7.02 10.42 -5.20
N ALA A 148 6.70 10.93 -4.02
CA ALA A 148 6.18 12.28 -3.85
C ALA A 148 7.21 13.36 -4.22
N GLN A 149 8.48 13.16 -3.85
CA GLN A 149 9.57 14.07 -4.24
C GLN A 149 9.75 14.11 -5.76
N ARG A 150 9.79 12.95 -6.41
CA ARG A 150 9.83 12.84 -7.87
C ARG A 150 8.61 13.49 -8.51
N SER A 151 7.42 13.26 -7.98
CA SER A 151 6.19 13.85 -8.50
C SER A 151 6.24 15.38 -8.45
N LEU A 152 6.73 15.97 -7.36
CA LEU A 152 6.92 17.41 -7.25
C LEU A 152 7.96 17.95 -8.23
N MET A 153 9.06 17.24 -8.43
CA MET A 153 10.10 17.65 -9.38
C MET A 153 9.63 17.58 -10.84
N PHE A 154 9.08 16.44 -11.26
CA PHE A 154 8.75 16.20 -12.67
C PHE A 154 7.41 16.81 -13.10
N ILE A 155 6.42 16.85 -12.22
CA ILE A 155 5.07 17.32 -12.56
C ILE A 155 4.90 18.79 -12.22
N PHE A 156 5.46 19.23 -11.08
CA PHE A 156 5.27 20.60 -10.58
C PHE A 156 6.51 21.48 -10.72
N GLY A 157 7.64 20.95 -11.17
CA GLY A 157 8.89 21.70 -11.38
C GLY A 157 9.57 22.15 -10.09
N GLU A 158 9.31 21.49 -8.96
CA GLU A 158 9.83 21.91 -7.65
C GLU A 158 10.97 21.03 -7.15
N LYS A 159 12.01 21.67 -6.62
CA LYS A 159 13.09 20.99 -5.90
C LYS A 159 12.74 20.94 -4.41
N ILE A 160 13.07 19.83 -3.76
CA ILE A 160 12.76 19.53 -2.35
C ILE A 160 14.05 19.39 -1.56
#